data_AF-A0A172Q5V7-F1
#
_entry.id   AF-A0A172Q5V7-F1
#
_cell.length_a   1.000
_cell.length_b   1.000
_cell.length_c   1.000
_cell.angle_alpha   90.00
_cell.angle_beta   90.00
_cell.angle_gamma   90.00
#
_symmetry.space_group_name_H-M   'P 1'
#
loop_
_entity.id
_entity.type
_entity.pdbx_description
1 polymer ?
#
loop_
_entity_poly.entity_id
_entity_poly.type
_entity_poly.pdbx_seq_one_letter_code
_entity_poly.pdbx_strand_id
1 'polypeptide(L)' 'MTLTDKKIQNLQTVIKENVSLKEGTTFRIPKTNEYYQVVNSIDETTQALAVAPVYSDGQVDYSQTAIVVAGT' A
#
# COMPACT_ATOMS: atom_id res chain seq x y z
N MET A 1 -1.11 -12.00 8.46
CA MET A 1 -2.12 -11.02 8.92
C MET A 1 -3.03 -10.73 7.74
N THR A 2 -4.25 -11.25 7.69
CA THR A 2 -5.09 -11.13 6.48
C THR A 2 -5.51 -9.67 6.19
N LEU A 3 -5.40 -9.23 4.94
CA LEU A 3 -5.97 -7.96 4.47
C LEU A 3 -7.50 -8.04 4.57
N THR A 4 -8.10 -7.19 5.39
CA THR A 4 -9.56 -7.06 5.53
C THR A 4 -10.06 -5.90 4.65
N ASP A 5 -11.32 -5.92 4.22
CA ASP A 5 -11.92 -4.85 3.38
C ASP A 5 -11.70 -3.44 3.96
N LYS A 6 -11.75 -3.29 5.29
CA LYS A 6 -11.46 -2.03 5.98
C LYS A 6 -10.02 -1.55 5.77
N LYS A 7 -9.05 -2.47 5.71
CA LYS A 7 -7.64 -2.14 5.44
C LYS A 7 -7.45 -1.72 3.98
N ILE A 8 -8.16 -2.37 3.06
CA ILE A 8 -8.17 -2.01 1.65
C ILE A 8 -8.74 -0.59 1.45
N GLN A 9 -9.83 -0.22 2.13
CA GLN A 9 -10.38 1.14 2.07
C GLN A 9 -9.40 2.19 2.60
N ASN A 10 -8.71 1.89 3.70
CA ASN A 10 -7.68 2.78 4.24
C ASN A 10 -6.52 2.93 3.25
N LEU A 11 -6.09 1.84 2.59
CA LEU A 11 -5.06 1.87 1.55
C LEU A 11 -5.48 2.70 0.34
N GLN A 12 -6.73 2.60 -0.12
CA GLN A 12 -7.24 3.42 -1.22
C GLN A 12 -7.20 4.93 -0.90
N THR A 13 -7.48 5.30 0.35
CA THR A 13 -7.40 6.71 0.78
C THR A 13 -5.97 7.20 0.75
N VAL A 14 -5.03 6.38 1.26
CA VAL A 14 -3.61 6.70 1.29
C VAL A 14 -3.04 6.79 -0.13
N ILE A 15 -3.43 5.93 -1.07
CA ILE A 15 -2.95 5.98 -2.46
C ILE A 15 -3.35 7.26 -3.17
N LYS A 16 -4.58 7.76 -3.00
CA LYS A 16 -4.97 9.06 -3.56
C LYS A 16 -4.07 10.20 -3.09
N GLU A 17 -3.53 10.10 -1.89
CA GLU A 17 -2.59 11.06 -1.31
C GLU A 17 -1.11 10.74 -1.61
N ASN A 18 -0.80 9.50 -1.99
CA ASN A 18 0.56 8.93 -2.01
C ASN A 18 0.90 8.22 -3.33
N VAL A 19 0.16 8.43 -4.42
CA VAL A 19 0.40 7.76 -5.71
C VAL A 19 1.82 8.01 -6.25
N SER A 20 2.40 9.15 -5.90
CA SER A 20 3.78 9.50 -6.27
C SER A 20 4.86 8.77 -5.44
N LEU A 21 4.50 7.87 -4.52
CA LEU A 21 5.48 7.05 -3.80
C LEU A 21 6.14 6.05 -4.75
N LYS A 22 7.46 6.00 -4.70
CA LYS A 22 8.28 5.11 -5.51
C LYS A 22 8.38 3.71 -4.88
N GLU A 23 8.69 2.73 -5.72
CA GLU A 23 9.03 1.37 -5.27
C GLU A 23 10.09 1.38 -4.17
N GLY A 24 9.93 0.51 -3.18
CA GLY A 24 10.81 0.43 -2.01
C GLY A 24 10.48 1.44 -0.91
N THR A 25 9.55 2.37 -1.13
CA THR A 25 9.14 3.30 -0.08
C THR A 25 8.25 2.61 0.95
N THR A 26 8.60 2.71 2.22
CA THR A 26 7.77 2.24 3.34
C THR A 26 7.00 3.41 3.92
N PHE A 27 5.68 3.26 4.07
CA PHE A 27 4.81 4.26 4.65
C PHE A 27 3.90 3.64 5.71
N ARG A 28 3.38 4.49 6.58
CA ARG A 28 2.46 4.11 7.65
C ARG A 28 1.05 4.56 7.29
N ILE A 29 0.07 3.70 7.52
CA ILE A 29 -1.35 4.10 7.37
C ILE A 29 -1.70 5.07 8.50
N PRO A 30 -2.21 6.27 8.21
CA PRO A 30 -2.64 7.23 9.23
C PRO A 30 -3.66 6.61 10.18
N LYS A 31 -3.52 6.89 11.48
CA LYS A 31 -4.40 6.39 12.56
C LYS A 31 -4.34 4.86 12.80
N THR A 32 -3.40 4.14 12.18
CA THR A 32 -3.12 2.74 12.53
C THR A 32 -1.62 2.56 12.85
N ASN A 33 -1.23 1.40 13.38
CA ASN A 33 0.17 1.00 13.55
C ASN A 33 0.63 0.08 12.40
N GLU A 34 -0.05 0.14 11.24
CA GLU A 34 0.26 -0.72 10.11
C GLU A 34 1.21 -0.01 9.15
N TYR A 35 2.24 -0.74 8.73
CA TYR A 35 3.23 -0.30 7.77
C TYR A 35 3.11 -1.11 6.50
N TYR A 36 3.29 -0.45 5.37
CA TYR A 36 3.27 -1.07 4.05
C TYR A 36 4.44 -0.56 3.24
N GLN A 37 5.04 -1.45 2.46
CA GLN A 37 6.07 -1.11 1.50
C GLN A 37 5.48 -1.13 0.09
N VAL A 38 5.77 -0.09 -0.68
CA VAL A 38 5.46 -0.05 -2.10
C VAL A 38 6.33 -1.08 -2.82
N VAL A 39 5.67 -2.06 -3.41
CA VAL A 39 6.29 -3.07 -4.26
C VAL A 39 6.38 -2.55 -5.70
N ASN A 40 5.33 -1.88 -6.17
CA ASN A 40 5.25 -1.31 -7.51
C ASN A 40 4.31 -0.10 -7.52
N SER A 41 4.61 0.91 -8.34
CA SER A 41 3.77 2.09 -8.54
C SER A 41 3.63 2.42 -10.03
N ILE A 42 2.39 2.64 -10.48
CA ILE A 42 2.04 3.10 -11.83
C ILE A 42 1.22 4.37 -11.68
N ASP A 43 1.69 5.46 -12.28
CA ASP A 43 1.05 6.79 -12.26
C ASP A 43 0.81 7.28 -13.70
N GLU A 44 -0.14 6.64 -14.39
CA GLU A 44 -0.58 7.02 -15.74
C GLU A 44 -2.11 7.27 -15.76
N THR A 45 -2.83 6.97 -16.84
CA THR A 45 -4.32 7.07 -16.88
C THR A 45 -5.01 6.20 -15.84
N THR A 46 -4.30 5.18 -15.35
CA THR A 46 -4.70 4.33 -14.24
C THR A 46 -3.62 4.43 -13.18
N GLN A 47 -4.02 4.79 -11.96
CA GLN A 47 -3.14 4.83 -10.81
C GLN A 47 -3.19 3.48 -10.09
N ALA A 48 -2.06 2.79 -9.98
CA ALA A 48 -1.98 1.51 -9.28
C ALA A 48 -0.80 1.49 -8.31
N LEU A 49 -1.07 1.07 -7.08
CA LEU A 49 -0.04 0.85 -6.07
C LEU A 49 -0.11 -0.60 -5.59
N ALA A 50 0.97 -1.34 -5.80
CA ALA A 50 1.17 -2.64 -5.19
C ALA A 50 1.87 -2.44 -3.84
N VAL A 51 1.29 -2.97 -2.78
CA VAL A 51 1.80 -2.81 -1.41
C VAL A 51 1.90 -4.15 -0.70
N ALA A 52 2.95 -4.33 0.07
CA ALA A 52 3.14 -5.47 0.95
C ALA A 52 3.16 -5.01 2.42
N PRO A 53 2.47 -5.69 3.34
CA PRO A 53 2.52 -5.34 4.75
C PRO A 53 3.92 -5.61 5.31
N VAL A 54 4.35 -4.73 6.22
CA VAL A 54 5.61 -4.87 6.95
C VAL A 54 5.30 -5.34 8.36
N TYR A 55 5.94 -6.43 8.77
CA TYR A 55 5.86 -6.98 10.11
C TYR A 55 6.54 -6.07 11.14
N SER A 56 6.20 -6.27 12.41
CA SER A 56 6.74 -5.47 13.52
C SER A 56 8.27 -5.56 13.68
N ASP A 57 8.90 -6.61 13.12
CA ASP A 57 10.35 -6.82 13.08
C ASP A 57 11.03 -6.15 11.87
N GLY A 58 10.26 -5.47 11.01
CA GLY A 58 10.74 -4.82 9.79
C GLY A 58 10.79 -5.72 8.56
N GLN A 59 10.40 -7.01 8.68
CA GLN A 59 10.34 -7.91 7.53
C GLN A 59 9.12 -7.61 6.66
N VAL A 60 9.31 -7.58 5.35
CA VAL A 60 8.25 -7.34 4.37
C VAL A 60 7.60 -8.67 3.98
N ASP A 61 6.28 -8.78 4.10
CA ASP A 61 5.54 -9.96 3.68
C ASP A 61 5.07 -9.85 2.23
N TYR A 62 5.96 -10.20 1.28
CA TYR A 62 5.60 -10.24 -0.13
C TYR A 62 4.55 -11.30 -0.47
N SER A 63 4.29 -12.29 0.40
CA SER A 63 3.24 -13.29 0.18
C SER A 63 1.83 -12.71 0.31
N GLN A 64 1.69 -11.59 1.01
CA GLN A 64 0.42 -10.87 1.21
C GLN A 64 0.43 -9.52 0.49
N THR A 65 0.85 -9.53 -0.78
CA THR A 65 0.83 -8.34 -1.63
C THR A 65 -0.60 -8.01 -2.04
N ALA A 66 -0.99 -6.74 -1.89
CA ALA A 66 -2.26 -6.21 -2.37
C ALA A 66 -2.01 -5.17 -3.45
N ILE A 67 -2.75 -5.27 -4.55
CA ILE A 67 -2.76 -4.27 -5.61
C ILE A 67 -4.02 -3.45 -5.45
N VAL A 68 -3.84 -2.15 -5.33
CA VAL A 68 -4.95 -1.21 -5.24
C VAL A 68 -4.90 -0.30 -6.44
N VAL A 69 -6.02 -0.23 -7.15
CA VAL A 69 -6.14 0.49 -8.42
C VAL A 69 -7.20 1.58 -8.26
N ALA A 70 -6.85 2.80 -8.67
CA ALA A 70 -7.74 3.93 -8.78
C ALA A 70 -7.74 4.43 -10.23
N GLY A 71 -8.92 4.56 -10.82
CA GLY A 71 -9.07 5.34 -12.06
C GLY A 71 -9.04 6.83 -11.73
N THR A 72 -8.48 7.63 -12.63
CA THR A 72 -8.56 9.10 -12.60
C THR A 72 -9.97 9.60 -12.87
#